data_AF-A0A968KJJ1-F1
#
_entry.id   AF-A0A968KJJ1-F1
#
_cell.length_a   1.000
_cell.length_b   1.000
_cell.length_c   1.000
_cell.angle_alpha   90.00
_cell.angle_beta   90.00
_cell.angle_gamma   90.00
#
_symmetry.space_group_name_H-M   'P 1'
#
loop_
_entity.id
_entity.type
_entity.pdbx_description
1 polymer ?
#
loop_
_entity_poly.entity_id
_entity_poly.type
_entity_poly.pdbx_seq_one_letter_code
_entity_poly.pdbx_strand_id
1 'polypeptide(L)'
;NASVYAFDATHLALEVGGTELSTNMAMIGACTGITRVVSMDALDQALQDRFGKRYVASGGTATLDEAIKKKYAKKEMLLKKNMETIRKSYEMSSKWAEEAQPALAGAGAITAA
;
A
#
# COMPACT_ATOMS: atom_id res chain seq x y z
N ASN A 1 14.41 -6.76 22.69
CA ASN A 1 13.51 -7.58 21.85
C ASN A 1 12.82 -6.70 20.83
N ALA A 2 12.68 -7.18 19.60
CA ALA A 2 11.96 -6.50 18.52
C ALA A 2 10.78 -7.38 18.08
N SER A 3 9.60 -6.78 17.86
CA SER A 3 8.46 -7.48 17.27
C SER A 3 8.67 -7.64 15.77
N VAL A 4 8.54 -8.86 15.25
CA VAL A 4 8.76 -9.17 13.83
C VAL A 4 7.45 -9.64 13.21
N TYR A 5 7.02 -8.96 12.16
CA TYR A 5 5.92 -9.39 11.30
C TYR A 5 6.48 -9.89 9.97
N ALA A 6 6.41 -11.21 9.74
CA ALA A 6 6.78 -11.80 8.46
C ALA A 6 5.55 -11.80 7.53
N PHE A 7 5.70 -11.24 6.34
CA PHE A 7 4.58 -11.02 5.42
C PHE A 7 5.01 -11.26 3.97
N ASP A 8 4.36 -12.23 3.31
CA ASP A 8 4.59 -12.53 1.90
C ASP A 8 3.82 -11.54 1.00
N ALA A 9 4.39 -10.34 0.88
CA ALA A 9 3.81 -9.24 0.12
C ALA A 9 3.70 -9.54 -1.38
N THR A 10 4.64 -10.30 -1.94
CA THR A 10 4.69 -10.60 -3.38
C THR A 10 3.57 -11.55 -3.76
N HIS A 11 3.33 -12.59 -2.94
CA HIS A 11 2.21 -13.50 -3.18
C HIS A 11 0.87 -12.76 -3.14
N LEU A 12 0.66 -11.90 -2.13
CA LEU A 12 -0.56 -11.11 -2.03
C LEU A 12 -0.74 -10.15 -3.23
N ALA A 13 0.35 -9.53 -3.68
CA ALA A 13 0.33 -8.63 -4.84
C ALA A 13 -0.05 -9.35 -6.14
N LEU A 14 0.41 -10.59 -6.33
CA LEU A 14 0.01 -11.42 -7.45
C LEU A 14 -1.47 -11.80 -7.36
N GLU A 15 -1.95 -12.21 -6.19
CA GLU A 15 -3.34 -12.63 -5.96
C GLU A 15 -4.35 -11.49 -6.14
N VAL A 16 -4.08 -10.34 -5.50
CA VAL A 16 -5.03 -9.22 -5.45
C VAL A 16 -4.78 -8.22 -6.58
N GLY A 17 -3.52 -7.82 -6.75
CA GLY A 17 -3.07 -6.80 -7.70
C GLY A 17 -2.84 -7.33 -9.12
N GLY A 18 -2.72 -8.65 -9.29
CA GLY A 18 -2.49 -9.31 -10.57
C GLY A 18 -1.06 -9.19 -11.10
N THR A 19 -0.12 -8.68 -10.29
CA THR A 19 1.27 -8.45 -10.70
C THR A 19 2.17 -8.25 -9.49
N GLU A 20 3.43 -8.66 -9.62
CA GLU A 20 4.48 -8.41 -8.63
C GLU A 20 4.78 -6.92 -8.45
N LEU A 21 4.43 -6.06 -9.42
CA LEU A 21 4.62 -4.62 -9.31
C LEU A 21 3.80 -3.99 -8.17
N SER A 22 2.75 -4.66 -7.69
CA SER A 22 1.95 -4.24 -6.53
C SER A 22 2.54 -4.69 -5.19
N THR A 23 3.72 -5.34 -5.16
CA THR A 23 4.37 -5.81 -3.92
C THR A 23 4.62 -4.66 -2.94
N ASN A 24 5.04 -3.51 -3.46
CA ASN A 24 5.22 -2.32 -2.63
C ASN A 24 3.89 -1.81 -2.04
N MET A 25 2.77 -1.98 -2.74
CA MET A 25 1.43 -1.62 -2.26
C MET A 25 1.00 -2.53 -1.12
N ALA A 26 1.27 -3.83 -1.23
CA ALA A 26 1.09 -4.75 -0.12
C ALA A 26 1.96 -4.32 1.09
N MET A 27 3.26 -4.04 0.90
CA MET A 27 4.11 -3.61 2.01
C MET A 27 3.65 -2.30 2.67
N ILE A 28 3.20 -1.31 1.89
CA ILE A 28 2.63 -0.05 2.41
C ILE A 28 1.37 -0.35 3.24
N GLY A 29 0.46 -1.18 2.73
CA GLY A 29 -0.72 -1.60 3.47
C GLY A 29 -0.37 -2.28 4.80
N ALA A 30 0.58 -3.22 4.78
CA ALA A 30 1.04 -3.89 5.99
C ALA A 30 1.61 -2.90 7.01
N CYS A 31 2.50 -2.01 6.57
CA CYS A 31 3.11 -0.99 7.41
C CYS A 31 2.06 -0.07 8.04
N THR A 32 1.12 0.44 7.25
CA THR A 32 0.04 1.31 7.74
C THR A 32 -0.90 0.58 8.69
N GLY A 33 -1.24 -0.68 8.44
CA GLY A 33 -2.10 -1.46 9.35
C GLY A 33 -1.45 -1.73 10.72
N ILE A 34 -0.12 -1.88 10.76
CA ILE A 34 0.61 -2.05 12.02
C ILE A 34 0.75 -0.74 12.77
N THR A 35 1.15 0.32 12.06
CA THR A 35 1.62 1.56 12.68
C THR A 35 0.51 2.60 12.86
N ARG A 36 -0.55 2.52 12.05
CA ARG A 36 -1.72 3.42 12.03
C ARG A 36 -1.36 4.92 11.88
N VAL A 37 -0.20 5.25 11.31
CA VAL A 37 0.29 6.64 11.20
C VAL A 37 -0.43 7.46 10.12
N VAL A 38 -1.01 6.79 9.12
CA VAL A 38 -1.72 7.44 8.01
C VAL A 38 -3.09 6.80 7.82
N SER A 39 -4.07 7.60 7.37
CA SER A 39 -5.41 7.11 7.04
C SER A 39 -5.45 6.46 5.66
N MET A 40 -6.44 5.59 5.45
CA MET A 40 -6.70 4.99 4.13
C MET A 40 -7.04 6.03 3.06
N ASP A 41 -7.72 7.11 3.44
CA ASP A 41 -8.07 8.20 2.52
C ASP A 41 -6.82 8.97 2.07
N ALA A 42 -5.87 9.21 2.98
CA ALA A 42 -4.60 9.84 2.64
C ALA A 42 -3.77 8.97 1.69
N LEU A 43 -3.80 7.64 1.88
CA LEU A 43 -3.14 6.70 0.97
C LEU A 43 -3.80 6.68 -0.43
N ASP A 44 -5.13 6.73 -0.50
CA ASP A 44 -5.86 6.81 -1.78
C ASP A 44 -5.47 8.09 -2.54
N GLN A 45 -5.48 9.22 -1.86
CA GLN A 45 -5.06 10.51 -2.43
C GLN A 45 -3.61 10.48 -2.90
N ALA A 46 -2.68 9.91 -2.10
CA ALA A 46 -1.28 9.80 -2.49
C ALA A 46 -1.08 8.92 -3.74
N LEU A 47 -1.88 7.86 -3.91
CA LEU A 47 -1.88 7.04 -5.10
C LEU A 47 -2.43 7.78 -6.33
N GLN A 48 -3.50 8.53 -6.16
CA GLN A 48 -4.06 9.40 -7.21
C GLN A 48 -3.09 10.50 -7.62
N ASP A 49 -2.35 11.06 -6.67
CA ASP A 49 -1.35 12.08 -6.94
C ASP A 49 -0.19 11.49 -7.75
N ARG A 50 0.33 10.33 -7.32
CA ARG A 50 1.48 9.65 -7.94
C ARG A 50 1.16 9.04 -9.31
N PHE A 51 0.06 8.29 -9.40
CA PHE A 51 -0.31 7.52 -10.58
C PHE A 51 -1.59 8.04 -11.23
N GLY A 52 -2.10 9.20 -10.86
CA GLY A 52 -3.15 9.90 -11.59
C GLY A 52 -2.53 10.91 -12.55
N LYS A 53 -3.14 12.09 -12.70
CA LYS A 53 -2.67 13.13 -13.65
C LYS A 53 -1.84 14.24 -13.00
N ARG A 54 -1.69 14.22 -11.67
CA ARG A 54 -1.25 15.40 -10.92
C ARG A 54 0.26 15.61 -10.90
N TYR A 55 1.04 14.54 -10.81
CA TYR A 55 2.49 14.62 -10.86
C TYR A 55 3.01 13.87 -12.09
N VAL A 56 3.63 14.61 -13.04
CA VAL A 56 4.52 14.01 -14.04
C VAL A 56 5.85 13.83 -13.36
N ALA A 57 6.09 12.62 -12.88
CA ALA A 57 7.28 12.35 -12.10
C ALA A 57 8.53 12.37 -13.02
N SER A 58 9.70 12.69 -12.45
CA SER A 58 10.98 12.90 -13.15
C SER A 58 11.38 11.73 -14.09
N GLY A 59 12.38 11.94 -14.95
CA GLY A 59 12.69 11.02 -16.06
C GLY A 59 12.79 9.51 -15.72
N GLY A 60 13.20 9.14 -14.50
CA GLY A 60 13.23 7.73 -14.06
C GLY A 60 11.85 7.13 -13.75
N THR A 61 10.92 7.93 -13.24
CA THR A 61 9.52 7.52 -13.01
C THR A 61 8.69 7.48 -14.29
N ALA A 62 9.07 8.25 -15.32
CA ALA A 62 8.44 8.14 -16.64
C ALA A 62 8.66 6.73 -17.24
N THR A 63 9.86 6.15 -17.11
CA THR A 63 10.14 4.77 -17.55
C THR A 63 9.32 3.74 -16.78
N LEU A 64 9.12 3.95 -15.48
CA LEU A 64 8.28 3.09 -14.64
C LEU A 64 6.80 3.14 -15.06
N ASP A 65 6.27 4.33 -15.31
CA ASP A 65 4.89 4.52 -15.77
C ASP A 65 4.62 3.82 -17.11
N GLU A 66 5.59 3.82 -18.03
CA GLU A 66 5.50 3.09 -19.29
C GLU A 66 5.46 1.57 -19.09
N ALA A 67 6.25 1.01 -18.15
CA ALA A 67 6.18 -0.40 -17.81
C ALA A 67 4.83 -0.79 -17.19
N ILE A 68 4.26 0.11 -16.38
CA ILE A 68 2.94 -0.05 -15.77
C ILE A 68 1.84 -0.04 -16.83
N LYS A 69 1.88 0.85 -17.82
CA LYS A 69 0.92 0.88 -18.95
C LYS A 69 0.89 -0.42 -19.75
N LYS A 70 1.99 -1.18 -19.79
CA LYS A 70 2.04 -2.50 -20.43
C LYS A 70 1.35 -3.59 -19.62
N LYS A 71 1.42 -3.51 -18.29
CA LYS A 71 0.84 -4.52 -17.38
C LYS A 71 -0.63 -4.24 -17.05
N TYR A 72 -1.03 -2.97 -17.03
CA TYR A 72 -2.40 -2.54 -16.78
C TYR A 72 -2.99 -1.90 -18.03
N ALA A 73 -3.99 -2.56 -18.61
CA ALA A 73 -4.67 -2.08 -19.80
C ALA A 73 -5.33 -0.70 -19.62
N LYS A 74 -5.67 -0.33 -18.38
CA LYS A 74 -6.28 0.97 -18.01
C LYS A 74 -5.70 1.48 -16.70
N LYS A 75 -5.42 2.78 -16.64
CA LYS A 75 -4.84 3.46 -15.47
C LYS A 75 -5.76 3.43 -14.25
N GLU A 76 -7.06 3.47 -14.48
CA GLU A 76 -8.07 3.31 -13.43
C GLU A 76 -8.04 1.91 -12.79
N MET A 77 -7.74 0.86 -13.59
CA MET A 77 -7.58 -0.50 -13.07
C MET A 77 -6.34 -0.62 -12.19
N LEU A 78 -5.23 0.02 -12.56
CA LEU A 78 -4.02 0.10 -11.73
C LEU A 78 -4.33 0.70 -10.35
N LEU A 79 -4.95 1.89 -10.33
CA LEU A 79 -5.26 2.60 -9.09
C LEU A 79 -6.16 1.76 -8.19
N LYS A 80 -7.22 1.17 -8.77
CA LYS A 80 -8.13 0.28 -8.06
C LYS A 80 -7.43 -0.95 -7.49
N LYS A 81 -6.65 -1.66 -8.31
CA LYS A 81 -5.93 -2.89 -7.91
C LYS A 81 -4.87 -2.65 -6.84
N ASN A 82 -4.15 -1.54 -6.94
CA ASN A 82 -3.19 -1.13 -5.92
C ASN A 82 -3.88 -0.80 -4.60
N MET A 83 -5.00 -0.07 -4.63
CA MET A 83 -5.77 0.21 -3.42
C MET A 83 -6.43 -1.03 -2.80
N GLU A 84 -6.90 -1.98 -3.62
CA GLU A 84 -7.38 -3.28 -3.13
C GLU A 84 -6.27 -4.05 -2.42
N THR A 85 -5.06 -4.03 -2.99
CA THR A 85 -3.87 -4.69 -2.40
C THR A 85 -3.49 -4.06 -1.06
N ILE A 86 -3.47 -2.72 -0.98
CA ILE A 86 -3.22 -1.99 0.28
C ILE A 86 -4.26 -2.36 1.33
N ARG A 87 -5.56 -2.31 0.99
CA ARG A 87 -6.65 -2.62 1.92
C ARG A 87 -6.53 -4.03 2.48
N LYS A 88 -6.32 -5.02 1.61
CA LYS A 88 -6.19 -6.42 2.04
C LYS A 88 -5.00 -6.62 2.97
N SER A 89 -3.85 -6.01 2.64
CA SER A 89 -2.67 -6.08 3.48
C SER A 89 -2.83 -5.34 4.81
N TYR A 90 -3.51 -4.19 4.80
CA TYR A 90 -3.84 -3.42 6.00
C TYR A 90 -4.70 -4.24 6.96
N GLU A 91 -5.73 -4.92 6.47
CA GLU A 91 -6.58 -5.78 7.31
C GLU A 91 -5.79 -6.91 7.96
N MET A 92 -4.93 -7.59 7.20
CA MET A 92 -4.10 -8.69 7.70
C MET A 92 -3.13 -8.24 8.78
N SER A 93 -2.45 -7.11 8.54
CA SER A 93 -1.44 -6.62 9.46
C SER A 93 -2.03 -5.92 10.69
N SER A 94 -3.22 -5.30 10.54
CA SER A 94 -3.97 -4.73 11.68
C SER A 94 -4.40 -5.83 12.65
N LYS A 95 -4.93 -6.95 12.14
CA LYS A 95 -5.27 -8.12 12.97
C LYS A 95 -4.06 -8.66 13.71
N TRP A 96 -2.95 -8.83 13.00
CA TRP A 96 -1.70 -9.25 13.64
C TRP A 96 -1.25 -8.26 14.72
N ALA A 97 -1.34 -6.95 14.47
CA ALA A 97 -0.93 -5.94 15.44
C ALA A 97 -1.83 -5.92 16.69
N GLU A 98 -3.13 -6.22 16.56
CA GLU A 98 -4.06 -6.37 17.67
C GLU A 98 -3.70 -7.57 18.56
N GLU A 99 -3.27 -8.68 17.97
CA GLU A 99 -2.88 -9.90 18.67
C GLU A 99 -1.47 -9.80 19.28
N ALA A 100 -0.50 -9.29 18.50
CA ALA A 100 0.91 -9.25 18.89
C ALA A 100 1.28 -8.03 19.76
N GLN A 101 0.41 -7.02 19.81
CA GLN A 101 0.56 -5.78 20.59
C GLN A 101 1.98 -5.18 20.50
N PRO A 102 2.53 -4.95 19.29
CA PRO A 102 3.82 -4.30 19.16
C PRO A 102 3.73 -2.86 19.68
N ALA A 103 4.86 -2.33 20.15
CA ALA A 103 4.93 -0.97 20.73
C ALA A 103 4.34 0.13 19.82
N LEU A 104 4.32 -0.09 18.50
CA LEU A 104 3.82 0.85 17.51
C LEU A 104 2.31 0.77 17.22
N ALA A 105 1.59 -0.27 17.67
CA ALA A 105 0.17 -0.49 17.36
C ALA A 105 -0.79 0.60 17.89
N GLY A 106 -0.31 1.47 18.77
CA GLY A 106 -1.04 2.60 19.35
C GLY A 106 -0.44 3.98 19.08
N ALA A 107 0.66 4.09 18.32
CA ALA A 107 1.34 5.37 18.10
C ALA A 107 0.54 6.35 17.21
N GLY A 108 -0.45 5.84 16.46
CA GLY A 108 -1.27 6.59 15.50
C GLY A 108 -2.61 7.11 16.02
N ALA A 109 -2.90 7.04 17.33
CA ALA A 109 -4.06 7.74 17.89
C ALA A 109 -3.79 9.27 17.93
N ILE A 110 -3.57 9.88 16.76
CA ILE A 110 -3.71 11.32 16.59
C ILE A 110 -5.22 11.56 16.66
N THR A 111 -5.69 11.87 17.87
CA THR A 111 -7.02 12.42 18.10
C THR A 111 -7.25 13.54 17.09
N ALA A 112 -8.21 13.35 16.18
CA ALA A 112 -8.75 14.45 15.41
C ALA A 112 -9.33 15.46 16.42
N ALA A 113 -8.63 16.59 16.57
CA ALA A 113 -9.10 17.76 17.30
C ALA A 113 -10.04 18.57 16.40
#